data_AF-A0A934K2W8-F1
#
_entry.id   AF-A0A934K2W8-F1
#
_cell.length_a   1.000
_cell.length_b   1.000
_cell.length_c   1.000
_cell.angle_alpha   90.00
_cell.angle_beta   90.00
_cell.angle_gamma   90.00
#
_symmetry.space_group_name_H-M   'P 1'
#
loop_
_entity.id
_entity.type
_entity.pdbx_description
1 polymer ?
#
loop_
_entity_poly.entity_id
_entity_poly.type
_entity_poly.pdbx_seq_one_letter_code
_entity_poly.pdbx_strand_id
1 'polypeptide(L)'
;MSVLGAIGGSLEEAFFMFWETLWALILGFGLSGVVQAFVSRGQMERVLGRPGLGTLGKATFLGMVSSSCSYAATAMAKSLFQKGANFTAAMVFMIASTNLVIELGIILALLIGWQFTASEFVGGVLMIGLFALVSRFFFPTALVAAARERLRSGDSARSAHIEHLRDVSAPDDHAADRVPFAVRVRTLAGWSDAASYTMADITMLRREMVIGFGVAGFLAVLVPDAVWGHVFITGHGFWTALENAIVGPFIAIISFVCSIGNVPLAAALWKGGISFGGVVAFIFADLITLPLLVIYRKYYGTRMMLRILGSFWLVMSAGGLLVELLFQAVGVVPTTRPTQIAPERFALDYTSVLNVIFLIAFAGLYYLHRNRARFGGGTGYAIDPVCGMQVETSSAPARAVHDGTAYYFCSDGCHDRFGRQPERYAGPQSGGPEGMPAAVGGATAVALDPVCGMSVNIAGAAARRIRDGHDFYFCSAACAEHFDREPAGGTYGHIAS
;
A
#
# COMPACT_ATOMS: atom_id res chain seq x y z
N MET A 1 -37.52 -10.89 -6.55
CA MET A 1 -36.33 -11.35 -7.29
C MET A 1 -36.21 -12.85 -7.12
N SER A 2 -35.87 -13.61 -8.17
CA SER A 2 -35.47 -15.01 -8.01
C SER A 2 -34.11 -15.06 -7.28
N VAL A 3 -33.84 -16.12 -6.52
CA VAL A 3 -32.56 -16.29 -5.81
C VAL A 3 -31.37 -16.18 -6.78
N LEU A 4 -31.50 -16.77 -7.97
CA LEU A 4 -30.52 -16.68 -9.05
C LEU A 4 -30.34 -15.25 -9.57
N GLY A 5 -31.43 -14.47 -9.71
CA GLY A 5 -31.34 -13.07 -10.11
C GLY A 5 -30.68 -12.19 -9.05
N ALA A 6 -30.93 -12.46 -7.78
CA ALA A 6 -30.31 -11.72 -6.68
C ALA A 6 -28.79 -12.00 -6.58
N ILE A 7 -28.38 -13.26 -6.74
CA ILE A 7 -26.95 -13.63 -6.80
C ILE A 7 -26.28 -13.00 -8.04
N GLY A 8 -26.92 -13.08 -9.21
CA GLY A 8 -26.41 -12.48 -10.44
C GLY A 8 -26.20 -10.98 -10.31
N GLY A 9 -27.23 -10.26 -9.84
CA GLY A 9 -27.14 -8.83 -9.60
C GLY A 9 -26.06 -8.46 -8.56
N SER A 10 -25.92 -9.24 -7.49
CA SER A 10 -24.90 -8.99 -6.47
C SER A 10 -23.46 -9.13 -7.01
N LEU A 11 -23.23 -10.12 -7.87
CA LEU A 11 -21.92 -10.34 -8.50
C LEU A 11 -21.62 -9.29 -9.57
N GLU A 12 -22.65 -8.88 -10.32
CA GLU A 12 -22.57 -7.79 -11.29
C GLU A 12 -22.21 -6.46 -10.60
N GLU A 13 -22.88 -6.15 -9.49
CA GLU A 13 -22.60 -4.96 -8.68
C GLU A 13 -21.17 -4.99 -8.11
N ALA A 14 -20.74 -6.13 -7.57
CA ALA A 14 -19.37 -6.31 -7.10
C ALA A 14 -18.33 -6.07 -8.21
N PHE A 15 -18.61 -6.55 -9.43
CA PHE A 15 -17.75 -6.34 -10.58
C PHE A 15 -17.72 -4.86 -10.99
N PHE A 16 -18.85 -4.16 -11.00
CA PHE A 16 -18.90 -2.74 -11.32
C PHE A 16 -18.12 -1.90 -10.32
N MET A 17 -18.27 -2.13 -9.02
CA MET A 17 -17.47 -1.45 -8.00
C MET A 17 -15.97 -1.71 -8.19
N PHE A 18 -15.59 -2.93 -8.54
CA PHE A 18 -14.20 -3.25 -8.85
C PHE A 18 -13.73 -2.53 -10.12
N TRP A 19 -14.54 -2.51 -11.17
CA TRP A 19 -14.24 -1.84 -12.43
C TRP A 19 -14.03 -0.34 -12.22
N GLU A 20 -14.94 0.33 -11.51
CA GLU A 20 -14.83 1.77 -11.25
C GLU A 20 -13.54 2.15 -10.50
N THR A 21 -13.04 1.26 -9.65
CA THR A 21 -11.85 1.51 -8.81
C THR A 21 -10.55 0.92 -9.36
N LEU A 22 -10.61 0.20 -10.49
CA LEU A 22 -9.50 -0.59 -11.01
C LEU A 22 -8.26 0.25 -11.35
N TRP A 23 -8.42 1.35 -12.10
CA TRP A 23 -7.30 2.21 -12.47
C TRP A 23 -6.60 2.81 -11.24
N ALA A 24 -7.37 3.23 -10.22
CA ALA A 24 -6.84 3.80 -8.98
C ALA A 24 -6.10 2.76 -8.14
N LEU A 25 -6.57 1.50 -8.13
CA LEU A 25 -5.87 0.37 -7.53
C LEU A 25 -4.52 0.14 -8.21
N ILE A 26 -4.50 0.06 -9.56
CA ILE A 26 -3.27 -0.16 -10.32
C ILE A 26 -2.28 0.98 -10.09
N LEU A 27 -2.74 2.24 -10.16
CA LEU A 27 -1.91 3.41 -9.90
C LEU A 27 -1.30 3.36 -8.51
N GLY A 28 -2.12 3.20 -7.48
CA GLY A 28 -1.66 3.28 -6.10
C GLY A 28 -0.75 2.10 -5.69
N PHE A 29 -1.02 0.87 -6.16
CA PHE A 29 -0.07 -0.25 -5.97
C PHE A 29 1.22 -0.03 -6.76
N GLY A 30 1.14 0.50 -7.97
CA GLY A 30 2.29 0.87 -8.78
C GLY A 30 3.16 1.92 -8.09
N LEU A 31 2.54 2.96 -7.52
CA LEU A 31 3.22 3.99 -6.74
C LEU A 31 3.86 3.42 -5.47
N SER A 32 3.18 2.49 -4.77
CA SER A 32 3.79 1.76 -3.65
C SER A 32 5.06 1.03 -4.09
N GLY A 33 5.04 0.33 -5.23
CA GLY A 33 6.20 -0.35 -5.78
C GLY A 33 7.32 0.59 -6.19
N VAL A 34 7.00 1.74 -6.80
CA VAL A 34 7.94 2.81 -7.15
C VAL A 34 8.61 3.39 -5.91
N VAL A 35 7.84 3.70 -4.85
CA VAL A 35 8.38 4.16 -3.57
C VAL A 35 9.30 3.10 -2.97
N GLN A 36 8.91 1.82 -3.05
CA GLN A 36 9.71 0.69 -2.55
C GLN A 36 11.00 0.45 -3.36
N ALA A 37 11.02 0.67 -4.66
CA ALA A 37 12.22 0.49 -5.47
C ALA A 37 13.17 1.70 -5.47
N PHE A 38 12.63 2.92 -5.51
CA PHE A 38 13.46 4.10 -5.83
C PHE A 38 13.80 4.98 -4.64
N VAL A 39 12.96 5.03 -3.61
CA VAL A 39 13.16 5.95 -2.48
C VAL A 39 14.00 5.28 -1.38
N SER A 40 15.20 5.77 -1.07
CA SER A 40 16.01 5.15 0.00
C SER A 40 15.45 5.43 1.41
N ARG A 41 15.86 4.62 2.39
CA ARG A 41 15.53 4.86 3.81
C ARG A 41 16.01 6.24 4.26
N GLY A 42 17.24 6.61 3.92
CA GLY A 42 17.81 7.91 4.27
C GLY A 42 17.11 9.10 3.58
N GLN A 43 16.52 8.94 2.39
CA GLN A 43 15.67 9.96 1.77
C GLN A 43 14.33 10.08 2.52
N MET A 44 13.70 8.96 2.83
CA MET A 44 12.43 8.92 3.55
C MET A 44 12.55 9.51 4.96
N GLU A 45 13.58 9.13 5.71
CA GLU A 45 13.84 9.63 7.07
C GLU A 45 14.10 11.14 7.08
N ARG A 46 14.77 11.68 6.05
CA ARG A 46 14.99 13.13 5.91
C ARG A 46 13.70 13.91 5.63
N VAL A 47 12.80 13.37 4.80
CA VAL A 47 11.59 14.09 4.37
C VAL A 47 10.45 13.91 5.36
N LEU A 48 10.20 12.67 5.82
CA LEU A 48 9.06 12.28 6.63
C LEU A 48 9.41 11.61 7.98
N GLY A 49 10.70 11.44 8.31
CA GLY A 49 11.12 10.72 9.53
C GLY A 49 10.99 11.52 10.82
N ARG A 50 11.15 12.85 10.78
CA ARG A 50 11.08 13.70 11.98
C ARG A 50 9.65 14.05 12.35
N PRO A 51 9.26 13.99 13.64
CA PRO A 51 7.97 14.51 14.07
C PRO A 51 7.93 16.04 13.92
N GLY A 52 6.80 16.58 13.48
CA GLY A 52 6.61 18.03 13.38
C GLY A 52 5.58 18.44 12.33
N LEU A 53 5.07 19.67 12.43
CA LEU A 53 4.04 20.20 11.54
C LEU A 53 4.47 20.23 10.07
N GLY A 54 5.73 20.57 9.79
CA GLY A 54 6.26 20.56 8.42
C GLY A 54 6.26 19.16 7.79
N THR A 55 6.49 18.11 8.59
CA THR A 55 6.39 16.73 8.13
C THR A 55 4.95 16.34 7.83
N LEU A 56 4.01 16.74 8.70
CA LEU A 56 2.59 16.47 8.48
C LEU A 56 2.08 17.17 7.22
N GLY A 57 2.44 18.44 7.01
CA GLY A 57 2.07 19.18 5.80
C GLY A 57 2.60 18.52 4.51
N LYS A 58 3.84 18.01 4.53
CA LYS A 58 4.39 17.24 3.40
C LYS A 58 3.63 15.93 3.19
N ALA A 59 3.33 15.20 4.26
CA ALA A 59 2.55 13.95 4.19
C ALA A 59 1.15 14.21 3.63
N THR A 60 0.47 15.27 4.06
CA THR A 60 -0.82 15.70 3.54
C THR A 60 -0.76 16.01 2.05
N PHE A 61 0.21 16.83 1.63
CA PHE A 61 0.37 17.19 0.23
C PHE A 61 0.65 15.96 -0.65
N LEU A 62 1.60 15.11 -0.23
CA LEU A 62 1.92 13.88 -0.96
C LEU A 62 0.72 12.92 -1.02
N GLY A 63 -0.05 12.81 0.08
CA GLY A 63 -1.27 12.01 0.13
C GLY A 63 -2.31 12.52 -0.87
N MET A 64 -2.65 13.80 -0.80
CA MET A 64 -3.59 14.45 -1.72
C MET A 64 -3.21 14.23 -3.20
N VAL A 65 -1.94 14.46 -3.54
CA VAL A 65 -1.43 14.28 -4.92
C VAL A 65 -1.46 12.81 -5.35
N SER A 66 -1.26 11.87 -4.42
CA SER A 66 -1.26 10.44 -4.75
C SER A 66 -2.63 9.88 -5.13
N SER A 67 -3.73 10.55 -4.75
CA SER A 67 -5.12 10.25 -5.11
C SER A 67 -5.38 8.73 -5.24
N SER A 68 -5.28 8.01 -4.13
CA SER A 68 -5.32 6.55 -4.12
C SER A 68 -6.51 6.02 -3.35
N CYS A 69 -7.07 4.90 -3.78
CA CYS A 69 -8.09 4.20 -3.01
C CYS A 69 -7.54 3.76 -1.63
N SER A 70 -8.43 3.46 -0.70
CA SER A 70 -8.08 3.11 0.69
C SER A 70 -7.13 1.91 0.83
N TYR A 71 -7.24 0.89 -0.05
CA TYR A 71 -6.31 -0.24 -0.10
C TYR A 71 -4.90 0.16 -0.54
N ALA A 72 -4.79 0.96 -1.61
CA ALA A 72 -3.50 1.39 -2.11
C ALA A 72 -2.84 2.44 -1.20
N ALA A 73 -3.64 3.36 -0.63
CA ALA A 73 -3.19 4.30 0.40
C ALA A 73 -2.62 3.56 1.61
N THR A 74 -3.26 2.48 2.06
CA THR A 74 -2.77 1.60 3.14
C THR A 74 -1.46 0.90 2.79
N ALA A 75 -1.32 0.38 1.56
CA ALA A 75 -0.07 -0.23 1.10
C ALA A 75 1.08 0.79 1.04
N MET A 76 0.84 1.97 0.48
CA MET A 76 1.83 3.05 0.44
C MET A 76 2.20 3.53 1.85
N ALA A 77 1.23 3.73 2.74
CA ALA A 77 1.50 4.15 4.11
C ALA A 77 2.36 3.14 4.88
N LYS A 78 2.12 1.84 4.70
CA LYS A 78 3.01 0.77 5.18
C LYS A 78 4.42 0.92 4.62
N SER A 79 4.57 1.09 3.31
CA SER A 79 5.87 1.24 2.63
C SER A 79 6.65 2.47 3.12
N LEU A 80 5.99 3.63 3.26
CA LEU A 80 6.57 4.84 3.83
C LEU A 80 7.06 4.60 5.26
N PHE A 81 6.23 3.99 6.10
CA PHE A 81 6.55 3.72 7.50
C PHE A 81 7.70 2.70 7.67
N GLN A 82 7.71 1.65 6.86
CA GLN A 82 8.78 0.64 6.83
C GLN A 82 10.12 1.29 6.47
N LYS A 83 10.12 2.23 5.51
CA LYS A 83 11.29 3.00 5.09
C LYS A 83 11.73 4.11 6.05
N GLY A 84 11.09 4.25 7.20
CA GLY A 84 11.53 5.16 8.26
C GLY A 84 10.72 6.45 8.37
N ALA A 85 9.63 6.61 7.62
CA ALA A 85 8.69 7.71 7.88
C ALA A 85 8.13 7.61 9.31
N ASN A 86 7.86 8.76 9.91
CA ASN A 86 7.15 8.84 11.18
C ASN A 86 5.77 8.17 11.04
N PHE A 87 5.34 7.40 12.05
CA PHE A 87 4.08 6.67 11.99
C PHE A 87 2.87 7.59 11.79
N THR A 88 2.81 8.70 12.54
CA THR A 88 1.74 9.70 12.39
C THR A 88 1.76 10.31 10.99
N ALA A 89 2.94 10.59 10.43
CA ALA A 89 3.06 11.11 9.07
C ALA A 89 2.55 10.09 8.02
N ALA A 90 2.84 8.81 8.19
CA ALA A 90 2.34 7.76 7.29
C ALA A 90 0.81 7.62 7.37
N MET A 91 0.22 7.71 8.56
CA MET A 91 -1.24 7.70 8.72
C MET A 91 -1.90 8.98 8.20
N VAL A 92 -1.25 10.15 8.36
CA VAL A 92 -1.73 11.42 7.78
C VAL A 92 -1.66 11.39 6.25
N PHE A 93 -0.59 10.82 5.68
CA PHE A 93 -0.52 10.55 4.24
C PHE A 93 -1.70 9.68 3.79
N MET A 94 -2.02 8.63 4.54
CA MET A 94 -3.14 7.74 4.24
C MET A 94 -4.49 8.46 4.27
N ILE A 95 -4.77 9.22 5.34
CA ILE A 95 -6.01 10.03 5.46
C ILE A 95 -6.11 11.05 4.33
N ALA A 96 -5.02 11.76 4.01
CA ALA A 96 -5.03 12.74 2.94
C ALA A 96 -5.19 12.10 1.55
N SER A 97 -4.69 10.88 1.37
CA SER A 97 -4.79 10.12 0.12
C SER A 97 -6.21 9.63 -0.19
N THR A 98 -7.09 9.56 0.82
CA THR A 98 -8.50 9.15 0.66
C THR A 98 -9.48 10.31 0.80
N ASN A 99 -9.26 11.23 1.75
CA ASN A 99 -10.22 12.26 2.15
C ASN A 99 -9.91 13.70 1.69
N LEU A 100 -8.84 13.89 0.90
CA LEU A 100 -8.55 15.17 0.24
C LEU A 100 -8.45 15.02 -1.29
N VAL A 101 -8.97 13.92 -1.82
CA VAL A 101 -8.90 13.61 -3.25
C VAL A 101 -9.90 14.47 -4.02
N ILE A 102 -9.42 15.09 -5.09
CA ILE A 102 -10.24 15.96 -5.95
C ILE A 102 -11.35 15.16 -6.64
N GLU A 103 -11.07 13.92 -7.06
CA GLU A 103 -12.02 13.01 -7.67
C GLU A 103 -13.25 12.75 -6.80
N LEU A 104 -13.04 12.39 -5.53
CA LEU A 104 -14.13 12.20 -4.57
C LEU A 104 -14.94 13.50 -4.41
N GLY A 105 -14.26 14.65 -4.37
CA GLY A 105 -14.91 15.96 -4.32
C GLY A 105 -15.83 16.24 -5.51
N ILE A 106 -15.42 15.85 -6.73
CA ILE A 106 -16.23 15.97 -7.94
C ILE A 106 -17.46 15.07 -7.86
N ILE A 107 -17.29 13.81 -7.45
CA ILE A 107 -18.40 12.85 -7.31
C ILE A 107 -19.42 13.33 -6.28
N LEU A 108 -18.96 13.81 -5.12
CA LEU A 108 -19.82 14.42 -4.10
C LEU A 108 -20.59 15.62 -4.66
N ALA A 109 -19.93 16.47 -5.44
CA ALA A 109 -20.55 17.68 -6.01
C ALA A 109 -21.68 17.32 -6.98
N LEU A 110 -21.50 16.24 -7.76
CA LEU A 110 -22.47 15.77 -8.73
C LEU A 110 -23.64 15.02 -8.09
N LEU A 111 -23.40 14.20 -7.05
CA LEU A 111 -24.43 13.31 -6.49
C LEU A 111 -25.21 13.92 -5.33
N ILE A 112 -24.53 14.56 -4.37
CA ILE A 112 -25.16 15.04 -3.13
C ILE A 112 -24.97 16.54 -2.88
N GLY A 113 -24.24 17.21 -3.77
CA GLY A 113 -24.13 18.67 -3.84
C GLY A 113 -22.82 19.21 -3.29
N TRP A 114 -22.54 20.47 -3.61
CA TRP A 114 -21.29 21.15 -3.29
C TRP A 114 -21.04 21.27 -1.77
N GLN A 115 -22.10 21.28 -0.95
CA GLN A 115 -21.95 21.37 0.51
C GLN A 115 -21.20 20.16 1.05
N PHE A 116 -21.49 18.96 0.56
CA PHE A 116 -20.77 17.75 0.95
C PHE A 116 -19.34 17.75 0.42
N THR A 117 -19.11 18.24 -0.80
CA THR A 117 -17.74 18.45 -1.32
C THR A 117 -16.94 19.39 -0.43
N ALA A 118 -17.49 20.54 -0.05
CA ALA A 118 -16.83 21.48 0.85
C ALA A 118 -16.59 20.85 2.23
N SER A 119 -17.55 20.08 2.73
CA SER A 119 -17.46 19.35 3.99
C SER A 119 -16.34 18.31 3.98
N GLU A 120 -16.12 17.63 2.86
CA GLU A 120 -15.05 16.64 2.68
C GLU A 120 -13.68 17.32 2.82
N PHE A 121 -13.44 18.41 2.08
CA PHE A 121 -12.15 19.11 2.15
C PHE A 121 -11.90 19.76 3.51
N VAL A 122 -12.92 20.41 4.10
CA VAL A 122 -12.80 21.01 5.43
C VAL A 122 -12.57 19.93 6.48
N GLY A 123 -13.37 18.87 6.44
CA GLY A 123 -13.28 17.77 7.40
C GLY A 123 -12.00 16.96 7.25
N GLY A 124 -11.49 16.73 6.04
CA GLY A 124 -10.18 16.09 5.82
C GLY A 124 -9.04 16.86 6.47
N VAL A 125 -9.03 18.21 6.36
CA VAL A 125 -8.05 19.06 7.05
C VAL A 125 -8.23 18.99 8.57
N LEU A 126 -9.46 19.04 9.07
CA LEU A 126 -9.76 18.91 10.50
C LEU A 126 -9.32 17.55 11.05
N MET A 127 -9.61 16.46 10.34
CA MET A 127 -9.24 15.09 10.70
C MET A 127 -7.72 14.93 10.80
N ILE A 128 -6.95 15.53 9.89
CA ILE A 128 -5.49 15.51 9.98
C ILE A 128 -5.01 16.20 11.25
N GLY A 129 -5.58 17.37 11.60
CA GLY A 129 -5.28 18.08 12.83
C GLY A 129 -5.66 17.28 14.09
N LEU A 130 -6.88 16.73 14.11
CA LEU A 130 -7.39 15.88 15.19
C LEU A 130 -6.54 14.62 15.36
N PHE A 131 -6.21 13.93 14.27
CA PHE A 131 -5.37 12.75 14.31
C PHE A 131 -3.95 13.08 14.80
N ALA A 132 -3.37 14.21 14.39
CA ALA A 132 -2.09 14.66 14.91
C ALA A 132 -2.11 14.90 16.43
N LEU A 133 -3.25 15.31 16.99
CA LEU A 133 -3.46 15.45 18.44
C LEU A 133 -3.66 14.09 19.11
N VAL A 134 -4.60 13.28 18.62
CA VAL A 134 -4.98 11.96 19.18
C VAL A 134 -3.80 10.98 19.14
N SER A 135 -3.01 11.00 18.06
CA SER A 135 -1.90 10.08 17.86
C SER A 135 -0.81 10.19 18.93
N ARG A 136 -0.67 11.34 19.60
CA ARG A 136 0.28 11.54 20.71
C ARG A 136 -0.02 10.64 21.91
N PHE A 137 -1.29 10.29 22.11
CA PHE A 137 -1.75 9.49 23.25
C PHE A 137 -2.04 8.04 22.84
N PHE A 138 -2.54 7.82 21.63
CA PHE A 138 -2.93 6.49 21.16
C PHE A 138 -1.74 5.62 20.74
N PHE A 139 -0.58 6.18 20.37
CA PHE A 139 0.53 5.38 19.84
C PHE A 139 1.81 5.52 20.66
N PRO A 140 1.96 4.74 21.76
CA PRO A 140 3.19 4.65 22.52
C PRO A 140 4.38 4.27 21.64
N THR A 141 5.53 4.91 21.88
CA THR A 141 6.78 4.71 21.13
C THR A 141 7.19 3.24 21.06
N ALA A 142 7.03 2.50 22.16
CA ALA A 142 7.33 1.07 22.22
C ALA A 142 6.47 0.23 21.25
N LEU A 143 5.18 0.55 21.12
CA LEU A 143 4.29 -0.18 20.20
C LEU A 143 4.60 0.16 18.75
N VAL A 144 4.86 1.44 18.46
CA VAL A 144 5.25 1.89 17.12
C VAL A 144 6.58 1.26 16.70
N ALA A 145 7.55 1.19 17.62
CA ALA A 145 8.82 0.51 17.38
C ALA A 145 8.62 -0.98 17.11
N ALA A 146 7.81 -1.68 17.90
CA ALA A 146 7.49 -3.10 17.66
C ALA A 146 6.75 -3.34 16.34
N ALA A 147 5.86 -2.43 15.93
CA ALA A 147 5.16 -2.51 14.65
C ALA A 147 6.11 -2.26 13.46
N ARG A 148 7.04 -1.32 13.61
CA ARG A 148 8.10 -1.09 12.61
C ARG A 148 9.04 -2.29 12.53
N GLU A 149 9.43 -2.81 13.69
CA GLU A 149 10.25 -4.01 13.77
C GLU A 149 9.51 -5.15 13.11
N ARG A 150 8.24 -5.42 13.35
CA ARG A 150 7.48 -6.47 12.63
C ARG A 150 7.54 -6.36 11.10
N LEU A 151 7.49 -5.14 10.56
CA LEU A 151 7.60 -4.90 9.12
C LEU A 151 9.04 -5.04 8.61
N ARG A 152 10.02 -4.74 9.47
CA ARG A 152 11.45 -4.87 9.22
C ARG A 152 12.03 -6.19 9.70
N SER A 153 11.33 -7.01 10.46
CA SER A 153 11.85 -8.25 11.04
C SER A 153 11.71 -9.36 10.02
N GLY A 154 10.88 -9.16 8.99
CA GLY A 154 11.10 -9.73 7.66
C GLY A 154 12.47 -9.39 7.02
N ASP A 155 13.30 -8.58 7.68
CA ASP A 155 14.59 -8.00 7.27
C ASP A 155 15.64 -7.99 8.44
N SER A 156 15.31 -8.31 9.70
CA SER A 156 16.11 -7.86 10.87
C SER A 156 16.05 -8.74 12.14
N ALA A 157 15.62 -10.00 12.07
CA ALA A 157 15.77 -10.94 13.20
C ALA A 157 17.24 -11.39 13.43
N ARG A 158 18.20 -10.45 13.42
CA ARG A 158 19.64 -10.72 13.33
C ARG A 158 20.45 -10.38 14.59
N SER A 159 19.96 -9.58 15.54
CA SER A 159 20.84 -9.09 16.62
C SER A 159 20.81 -9.84 17.97
N ALA A 160 19.99 -10.88 18.14
CA ALA A 160 19.93 -11.61 19.43
C ALA A 160 20.46 -13.06 19.40
N HIS A 161 20.77 -13.60 18.22
CA HIS A 161 21.32 -14.96 18.10
C HIS A 161 22.74 -15.02 17.51
N ILE A 162 23.32 -13.89 17.09
CA ILE A 162 24.69 -13.78 16.57
C ILE A 162 25.58 -13.06 17.59
N GLU A 163 25.62 -13.55 18.82
CA GLU A 163 26.72 -13.20 19.75
C GLU A 163 27.75 -14.34 19.85
N HIS A 164 27.53 -15.48 19.18
CA HIS A 164 28.44 -16.64 19.25
C HIS A 164 29.18 -17.02 17.96
N LEU A 165 29.05 -16.29 16.86
CA LEU A 165 29.82 -16.57 15.64
C LEU A 165 30.33 -15.28 15.02
N ARG A 166 31.37 -14.72 15.64
CA ARG A 166 32.09 -13.55 15.14
C ARG A 166 33.45 -14.00 14.62
N ASP A 167 33.51 -14.48 13.38
CA ASP A 167 34.73 -14.43 12.56
C ASP A 167 34.50 -14.75 11.07
N VAL A 168 33.64 -13.99 10.37
CA VAL A 168 33.74 -13.82 8.92
C VAL A 168 33.18 -12.44 8.60
N SER A 169 33.97 -11.59 7.95
CA SER A 169 33.55 -10.29 7.43
C SER A 169 32.29 -10.46 6.58
N ALA A 170 31.14 -10.11 7.14
CA ALA A 170 29.90 -10.01 6.39
C ALA A 170 30.09 -8.91 5.33
N PRO A 171 29.75 -9.14 4.05
CA PRO A 171 29.72 -8.06 3.08
C PRO A 171 28.67 -7.04 3.55
N ASP A 172 29.08 -5.76 3.59
CA ASP A 172 28.28 -4.62 4.03
C ASP A 172 26.82 -4.70 3.51
N ASP A 173 25.86 -4.61 4.43
CA ASP A 173 24.40 -4.60 4.23
C ASP A 173 23.89 -3.31 3.49
N HIS A 174 24.66 -2.76 2.55
CA HIS A 174 24.42 -1.44 1.94
C HIS A 174 24.52 -1.39 0.41
N ALA A 175 24.70 -2.51 -0.30
CA ALA A 175 24.90 -2.47 -1.76
C ALA A 175 23.72 -1.86 -2.55
N ALA A 176 22.46 -2.13 -2.14
CA ALA A 176 21.27 -1.56 -2.80
C ALA A 176 21.07 -0.06 -2.52
N ASP A 177 21.59 0.44 -1.39
CA ASP A 177 21.50 1.86 -1.00
C ASP A 177 22.62 2.72 -1.61
N ARG A 178 23.65 2.11 -2.21
CA ARG A 178 24.77 2.80 -2.88
C ARG A 178 24.46 3.24 -4.32
N VAL A 179 23.41 2.71 -4.96
CA VAL A 179 23.07 3.08 -6.34
C VAL A 179 22.29 4.41 -6.35
N PRO A 180 22.78 5.46 -7.03
CA PRO A 180 22.10 6.75 -7.09
C PRO A 180 20.67 6.63 -7.66
N PHE A 181 19.73 7.40 -7.11
CA PHE A 181 18.33 7.47 -7.56
C PHE A 181 18.20 7.61 -9.09
N ALA A 182 19.04 8.45 -9.70
CA ALA A 182 19.05 8.68 -11.14
C ALA A 182 19.40 7.43 -11.97
N VAL A 183 20.22 6.52 -11.43
CA VAL A 183 20.58 5.25 -12.07
C VAL A 183 19.45 4.24 -11.89
N ARG A 184 18.85 4.16 -10.70
CA ARG A 184 17.71 3.24 -10.44
C ARG A 184 16.49 3.53 -11.31
N VAL A 185 16.15 4.81 -11.51
CA VAL A 185 15.00 5.21 -12.33
C VAL A 185 15.26 5.03 -13.83
N ARG A 186 16.52 5.04 -14.28
CA ARG A 186 16.87 4.89 -15.70
C ARG A 186 17.10 3.43 -16.13
N THR A 187 17.22 2.50 -15.18
CA THR A 187 17.53 1.09 -15.47
C THR A 187 16.29 0.22 -15.47
N LEU A 188 16.26 -0.76 -16.38
CA LEU A 188 15.19 -1.76 -16.43
C LEU A 188 15.17 -2.65 -15.17
N ALA A 189 16.32 -2.85 -14.52
CA ALA A 189 16.44 -3.55 -13.24
C ALA A 189 15.58 -2.86 -12.16
N GLY A 190 15.74 -1.55 -11.98
CA GLY A 190 14.99 -0.80 -10.98
C GLY A 190 13.47 -0.78 -11.23
N TRP A 191 13.05 -0.69 -12.50
CA TRP A 191 11.62 -0.82 -12.84
C TRP A 191 11.09 -2.24 -12.66
N SER A 192 11.93 -3.26 -12.86
CA SER A 192 11.58 -4.66 -12.59
C SER A 192 11.44 -4.92 -11.09
N ASP A 193 12.25 -4.28 -10.27
CA ASP A 193 12.09 -4.27 -8.80
C ASP A 193 10.78 -3.59 -8.41
N ALA A 194 10.51 -2.39 -8.94
CA ALA A 194 9.25 -1.67 -8.69
C ALA A 194 8.02 -2.50 -9.07
N ALA A 195 8.06 -3.15 -10.23
CA ALA A 195 7.02 -4.07 -10.66
C ALA A 195 6.88 -5.28 -9.73
N SER A 196 7.99 -5.82 -9.23
CA SER A 196 7.98 -6.93 -8.29
C SER A 196 7.38 -6.55 -6.93
N TYR A 197 7.71 -5.36 -6.40
CA TYR A 197 7.06 -4.82 -5.19
C TYR A 197 5.55 -4.60 -5.42
N THR A 198 5.18 -4.06 -6.58
CA THR A 198 3.76 -3.87 -6.95
C THR A 198 3.00 -5.19 -6.94
N MET A 199 3.56 -6.22 -7.58
CA MET A 199 2.94 -7.55 -7.65
C MET A 199 2.89 -8.23 -6.28
N ALA A 200 3.89 -8.00 -5.42
CA ALA A 200 3.88 -8.49 -4.04
C ALA A 200 2.72 -7.87 -3.25
N ASP A 201 2.53 -6.55 -3.31
CA ASP A 201 1.44 -5.87 -2.61
C ASP A 201 0.05 -6.36 -3.09
N ILE A 202 -0.14 -6.51 -4.41
CA ILE A 202 -1.39 -7.04 -4.98
C ILE A 202 -1.61 -8.49 -4.55
N THR A 203 -0.57 -9.33 -4.64
CA THR A 203 -0.66 -10.74 -4.23
C THR A 203 -1.01 -10.85 -2.76
N MET A 204 -0.44 -10.00 -1.91
CA MET A 204 -0.67 -9.98 -0.48
C MET A 204 -2.11 -9.60 -0.11
N LEU A 205 -2.78 -8.77 -0.91
CA LEU A 205 -4.10 -8.21 -0.61
C LEU A 205 -5.25 -8.79 -1.44
N ARG A 206 -4.94 -9.65 -2.43
CA ARG A 206 -5.94 -10.17 -3.38
C ARG A 206 -7.14 -10.84 -2.70
N ARG A 207 -6.92 -11.57 -1.61
CA ARG A 207 -8.00 -12.33 -0.94
C ARG A 207 -8.95 -11.37 -0.24
N GLU A 208 -8.39 -10.41 0.48
CA GLU A 208 -9.13 -9.38 1.20
C GLU A 208 -9.91 -8.49 0.24
N MET A 209 -9.34 -8.13 -0.91
CA MET A 209 -10.02 -7.37 -1.95
C MET A 209 -11.19 -8.14 -2.58
N VAL A 210 -10.98 -9.40 -2.98
CA VAL A 210 -12.05 -10.24 -3.56
C VAL A 210 -13.19 -10.44 -2.58
N ILE A 211 -12.88 -10.70 -1.31
CA ILE A 211 -13.89 -10.81 -0.25
C ILE A 211 -14.60 -9.48 -0.04
N GLY A 212 -13.86 -8.36 0.01
CA GLY A 212 -14.39 -7.02 0.19
C GLY A 212 -15.39 -6.62 -0.88
N PHE A 213 -14.99 -6.67 -2.16
CA PHE A 213 -15.89 -6.36 -3.28
C PHE A 213 -17.07 -7.32 -3.37
N GLY A 214 -16.84 -8.62 -3.12
CA GLY A 214 -17.90 -9.62 -3.09
C GLY A 214 -18.95 -9.30 -2.03
N VAL A 215 -18.54 -9.07 -0.78
CA VAL A 215 -19.47 -8.73 0.31
C VAL A 215 -20.18 -7.41 0.02
N ALA A 216 -19.48 -6.39 -0.49
CA ALA A 216 -20.08 -5.10 -0.83
C ALA A 216 -21.18 -5.22 -1.89
N GLY A 217 -20.97 -5.97 -2.98
CA GLY A 217 -22.00 -6.18 -4.00
C GLY A 217 -23.23 -6.93 -3.49
N PHE A 218 -23.04 -7.93 -2.61
CA PHE A 218 -24.17 -8.60 -1.95
C PHE A 218 -24.93 -7.68 -1.00
N LEU A 219 -24.23 -6.84 -0.23
CA LEU A 219 -24.89 -5.87 0.65
C LEU A 219 -25.69 -4.83 -0.16
N ALA A 220 -25.12 -4.32 -1.25
CA ALA A 220 -25.75 -3.32 -2.10
C ALA A 220 -27.07 -3.81 -2.73
N VAL A 221 -27.15 -5.09 -3.12
CA VAL A 221 -28.35 -5.65 -3.76
C VAL A 221 -29.34 -6.24 -2.75
N LEU A 222 -28.86 -6.85 -1.67
CA LEU A 222 -29.72 -7.60 -0.74
C LEU A 222 -30.21 -6.78 0.45
N VAL A 223 -29.55 -5.68 0.81
CA VAL A 223 -29.93 -4.86 1.98
C VAL A 223 -30.70 -3.63 1.50
N PRO A 224 -32.03 -3.55 1.75
CA PRO A 224 -32.81 -2.37 1.36
C PRO A 224 -32.34 -1.11 2.09
N ASP A 225 -32.38 0.03 1.40
CA ASP A 225 -32.01 1.34 1.96
C ASP A 225 -32.73 1.68 3.29
N ALA A 226 -33.97 1.22 3.43
CA ALA A 226 -34.79 1.42 4.63
C ALA A 226 -34.18 0.78 5.89
N VAL A 227 -33.45 -0.32 5.75
CA VAL A 227 -32.80 -1.00 6.89
C VAL A 227 -31.77 -0.08 7.53
N TRP A 228 -31.02 0.66 6.73
CA TRP A 228 -30.02 1.60 7.24
C TRP A 228 -30.65 2.74 8.01
N GLY A 229 -31.81 3.25 7.58
CA GLY A 229 -32.53 4.33 8.25
C GLY A 229 -33.04 3.96 9.66
N HIS A 230 -33.29 2.68 9.95
CA HIS A 230 -33.72 2.22 11.27
C HIS A 230 -32.62 2.25 12.33
N VAL A 231 -31.35 2.35 11.93
CA VAL A 231 -30.22 2.32 12.87
C VAL A 231 -30.03 3.68 13.57
N PHE A 232 -30.60 4.76 13.03
CA PHE A 232 -30.30 6.13 13.46
C PHE A 232 -31.45 6.80 14.20
N ILE A 233 -31.13 7.59 15.22
CA ILE A 233 -32.12 8.33 16.01
C ILE A 233 -32.37 9.69 15.36
N THR A 234 -33.56 9.91 14.79
CA THR A 234 -33.94 11.21 14.20
C THR A 234 -34.64 12.14 15.20
N GLY A 235 -34.50 13.45 15.03
CA GLY A 235 -35.39 14.46 15.64
C GLY A 235 -34.97 15.08 16.98
N HIS A 236 -33.78 14.79 17.51
CA HIS A 236 -33.34 15.24 18.83
C HIS A 236 -32.21 16.30 18.80
N GLY A 237 -32.11 17.07 17.70
CA GLY A 237 -31.12 18.16 17.55
C GLY A 237 -29.68 17.67 17.70
N PHE A 238 -28.93 18.27 18.64
CA PHE A 238 -27.52 17.92 18.89
C PHE A 238 -27.31 16.45 19.25
N TRP A 239 -28.22 15.83 20.01
CA TRP A 239 -28.06 14.42 20.42
C TRP A 239 -28.18 13.46 19.23
N THR A 240 -29.06 13.78 18.28
CA THR A 240 -29.12 13.10 16.99
C THR A 240 -27.81 13.27 16.21
N ALA A 241 -27.25 14.48 16.16
CA ALA A 241 -25.99 14.72 15.46
C ALA A 241 -24.81 13.93 16.08
N LEU A 242 -24.73 13.90 17.42
CA LEU A 242 -23.68 13.17 18.13
C LEU A 242 -23.79 11.65 17.94
N GLU A 243 -25.00 11.10 18.09
CA GLU A 243 -25.24 9.67 17.88
C GLU A 243 -24.96 9.27 16.43
N ASN A 244 -25.50 10.01 15.46
CA ASN A 244 -25.26 9.75 14.05
C ASN A 244 -23.76 9.85 13.68
N ALA A 245 -23.02 10.81 14.24
CA ALA A 245 -21.58 10.95 13.98
C ALA A 245 -20.76 9.78 14.53
N ILE A 246 -21.22 9.15 15.61
CA ILE A 246 -20.61 7.97 16.24
C ILE A 246 -20.98 6.69 15.48
N VAL A 247 -22.24 6.58 15.05
CA VAL A 247 -22.79 5.40 14.38
C VAL A 247 -22.44 5.36 12.89
N GLY A 248 -22.28 6.52 12.23
CA GLY A 248 -21.88 6.61 10.82
C GLY A 248 -20.62 5.77 10.51
N PRO A 249 -19.50 5.97 11.22
CA PRO A 249 -18.32 5.15 11.03
C PRO A 249 -18.53 3.65 11.31
N PHE A 250 -19.43 3.29 12.23
CA PHE A 250 -19.77 1.89 12.48
C PHE A 250 -20.51 1.26 11.28
N ILE A 251 -21.40 2.00 10.62
CA ILE A 251 -22.03 1.55 9.37
C ILE A 251 -20.98 1.34 8.28
N ALA A 252 -19.98 2.22 8.15
CA ALA A 252 -18.90 2.04 7.17
C ALA A 252 -18.08 0.75 7.41
N ILE A 253 -17.86 0.37 8.67
CA ILE A 253 -17.20 -0.91 9.02
C ILE A 253 -17.98 -2.10 8.46
N ILE A 254 -19.32 -2.05 8.56
CA ILE A 254 -20.24 -3.15 8.19
C ILE A 254 -20.63 -3.11 6.71
N SER A 255 -20.63 -1.95 6.06
CA SER A 255 -21.03 -1.81 4.66
C SER A 255 -19.93 -2.27 3.71
N PHE A 256 -18.66 -2.31 4.15
CA PHE A 256 -17.50 -2.71 3.34
C PHE A 256 -17.27 -1.84 2.10
N VAL A 257 -17.80 -0.62 2.12
CA VAL A 257 -17.79 0.24 0.96
C VAL A 257 -16.56 1.17 0.98
N CYS A 258 -15.94 1.37 -0.19
CA CYS A 258 -14.77 2.25 -0.37
C CYS A 258 -15.20 3.73 -0.48
N SER A 259 -14.26 4.68 -0.46
CA SER A 259 -14.59 6.13 -0.51
C SER A 259 -15.53 6.51 -1.66
N ILE A 260 -15.32 5.97 -2.86
CA ILE A 260 -16.17 6.26 -4.04
C ILE A 260 -17.54 5.59 -3.90
N GLY A 261 -17.56 4.29 -3.58
CA GLY A 261 -18.80 3.55 -3.37
C GLY A 261 -19.61 4.08 -2.19
N ASN A 262 -18.96 4.77 -1.23
CA ASN A 262 -19.62 5.33 -0.07
C ASN A 262 -20.53 6.48 -0.47
N VAL A 263 -20.33 7.13 -1.61
CA VAL A 263 -21.13 8.32 -1.98
C VAL A 263 -22.60 7.96 -2.27
N PRO A 264 -22.94 6.95 -3.09
CA PRO A 264 -24.33 6.51 -3.25
C PRO A 264 -24.99 6.09 -1.93
N LEU A 265 -24.28 5.31 -1.09
CA LEU A 265 -24.81 4.91 0.22
C LEU A 265 -24.97 6.13 1.15
N ALA A 266 -24.03 7.07 1.15
CA ALA A 266 -24.11 8.33 1.89
C ALA A 266 -25.32 9.16 1.43
N ALA A 267 -25.62 9.17 0.13
CA ALA A 267 -26.81 9.81 -0.42
C ALA A 267 -28.10 9.11 0.06
N ALA A 268 -28.13 7.78 0.10
CA ALA A 268 -29.25 7.01 0.63
C ALA A 268 -29.46 7.25 2.13
N LEU A 269 -28.37 7.26 2.91
CA LEU A 269 -28.33 7.62 4.33
C LEU A 269 -28.84 9.05 4.56
N TRP A 270 -28.39 10.00 3.73
CA TRP A 270 -28.87 11.38 3.75
C TRP A 270 -30.36 11.46 3.39
N LYS A 271 -30.84 10.70 2.41
CA LYS A 271 -32.28 10.62 2.12
C LYS A 271 -33.07 10.03 3.30
N GLY A 272 -32.49 9.06 4.00
CA GLY A 272 -33.07 8.31 5.13
C GLY A 272 -33.25 9.09 6.43
N GLY A 273 -32.82 10.34 6.52
CA GLY A 273 -33.07 11.19 7.69
C GLY A 273 -31.86 11.49 8.57
N ILE A 274 -30.69 10.92 8.26
CA ILE A 274 -29.47 11.08 9.06
C ILE A 274 -29.00 12.54 9.06
N SER A 275 -28.34 12.95 10.15
CA SER A 275 -27.77 14.30 10.26
C SER A 275 -26.62 14.50 9.27
N PHE A 276 -26.36 15.76 8.94
CA PHE A 276 -25.31 16.11 7.99
C PHE A 276 -23.94 15.60 8.45
N GLY A 277 -23.58 15.82 9.72
CA GLY A 277 -22.32 15.34 10.30
C GLY A 277 -22.25 13.83 10.42
N GLY A 278 -23.38 13.14 10.57
CA GLY A 278 -23.44 11.68 10.55
C GLY A 278 -23.08 11.09 9.19
N VAL A 279 -23.64 11.67 8.12
CA VAL A 279 -23.31 11.28 6.74
C VAL A 279 -21.85 11.60 6.42
N VAL A 280 -21.37 12.76 6.84
CA VAL A 280 -19.96 13.15 6.67
C VAL A 280 -19.01 12.21 7.43
N ALA A 281 -19.33 11.86 8.69
CA ALA A 281 -18.55 10.89 9.46
C ALA A 281 -18.53 9.49 8.82
N PHE A 282 -19.65 9.08 8.21
CA PHE A 282 -19.73 7.85 7.43
C PHE A 282 -18.81 7.89 6.18
N ILE A 283 -18.82 8.99 5.42
CA ILE A 283 -17.95 9.15 4.24
C ILE A 283 -16.47 9.05 4.65
N PHE A 284 -16.09 9.68 5.76
CA PHE A 284 -14.72 9.65 6.29
C PHE A 284 -14.24 8.27 6.76
N ALA A 285 -15.15 7.32 6.98
CA ALA A 285 -14.84 6.05 7.64
C ALA A 285 -14.41 4.92 6.68
N ASP A 286 -14.05 5.24 5.45
CA ASP A 286 -13.57 4.31 4.44
C ASP A 286 -12.24 3.60 4.81
N LEU A 287 -11.45 4.18 5.72
CA LEU A 287 -10.20 3.62 6.24
C LEU A 287 -10.37 2.61 7.41
N ILE A 288 -11.59 2.42 7.94
CA ILE A 288 -11.83 1.48 9.05
C ILE A 288 -12.68 0.26 8.65
N THR A 289 -12.88 0.02 7.35
CA THR A 289 -13.59 -1.16 6.85
C THR A 289 -12.95 -2.46 7.35
N LEU A 290 -13.77 -3.50 7.57
CA LEU A 290 -13.30 -4.78 8.08
C LEU A 290 -12.11 -5.40 7.29
N PRO A 291 -12.06 -5.36 5.94
CA PRO A 291 -10.92 -5.86 5.19
C PRO A 291 -9.64 -5.07 5.48
N LEU A 292 -9.74 -3.73 5.61
CA LEU A 292 -8.59 -2.91 5.99
C LEU A 292 -8.13 -3.19 7.42
N LEU A 293 -9.05 -3.44 8.36
CA LEU A 293 -8.67 -3.86 9.71
C LEU A 293 -7.91 -5.20 9.70
N VAL A 294 -8.31 -6.15 8.86
CA VAL A 294 -7.54 -7.39 8.65
C VAL A 294 -6.14 -7.11 8.10
N ILE A 295 -6.03 -6.15 7.17
CA ILE A 295 -4.74 -5.72 6.61
C ILE A 295 -3.86 -5.04 7.66
N TYR A 296 -4.40 -4.11 8.46
CA TYR A 296 -3.67 -3.48 9.57
C TYR A 296 -3.22 -4.50 10.60
N ARG A 297 -4.05 -5.50 10.90
CA ARG A 297 -3.67 -6.61 11.79
C ARG A 297 -2.51 -7.42 11.21
N LYS A 298 -2.51 -7.67 9.90
CA LYS A 298 -1.44 -8.36 9.19
C LYS A 298 -0.13 -7.57 9.26
N TYR A 299 -0.18 -6.27 8.95
CA TYR A 299 0.97 -5.36 8.90
C TYR A 299 1.55 -5.06 10.29
N TYR A 300 0.71 -4.56 11.19
CA TYR A 300 1.17 -3.95 12.44
C TYR A 300 0.87 -4.79 13.69
N GLY A 301 0.15 -5.90 13.54
CA GLY A 301 -0.30 -6.74 14.65
C GLY A 301 -1.62 -6.27 15.28
N THR A 302 -2.20 -7.12 16.12
CA THR A 302 -3.58 -6.95 16.62
C THR A 302 -3.71 -5.75 17.58
N ARG A 303 -2.74 -5.54 18.48
CA ARG A 303 -2.75 -4.41 19.41
C ARG A 303 -2.69 -3.07 18.68
N MET A 304 -1.86 -2.97 17.64
CA MET A 304 -1.75 -1.76 16.84
C MET A 304 -3.01 -1.53 16.01
N MET A 305 -3.56 -2.58 15.39
CA MET A 305 -4.82 -2.51 14.65
C MET A 305 -5.97 -1.95 15.49
N LEU A 306 -6.16 -2.45 16.73
CA LEU A 306 -7.23 -1.96 17.61
C LEU A 306 -7.05 -0.47 17.97
N ARG A 307 -5.80 -0.01 18.10
CA ARG A 307 -5.52 1.40 18.37
C ARG A 307 -5.71 2.28 17.14
N ILE A 308 -5.36 1.78 15.94
CA ILE A 308 -5.67 2.44 14.67
C ILE A 308 -7.19 2.60 14.56
N LEU A 309 -7.95 1.50 14.71
CA LEU A 309 -9.42 1.50 14.71
C LEU A 309 -9.99 2.54 15.68
N GLY A 310 -9.60 2.48 16.96
CA GLY A 310 -10.11 3.41 17.96
C GLY A 310 -9.74 4.87 17.66
N SER A 311 -8.52 5.13 17.20
CA SER A 311 -8.08 6.48 16.86
C SER A 311 -8.79 7.05 15.62
N PHE A 312 -8.96 6.24 14.58
CA PHE A 312 -9.61 6.66 13.34
C PHE A 312 -11.09 6.86 13.56
N TRP A 313 -11.76 5.92 14.23
CA TRP A 313 -13.17 6.04 14.59
C TRP A 313 -13.44 7.31 15.40
N LEU A 314 -12.60 7.62 16.40
CA LEU A 314 -12.70 8.85 17.18
C LEU A 314 -12.52 10.10 16.30
N VAL A 315 -11.48 10.11 15.45
CA VAL A 315 -11.17 11.26 14.58
C VAL A 315 -12.25 11.50 13.53
N MET A 316 -12.77 10.44 12.90
CA MET A 316 -13.82 10.51 11.89
C MET A 316 -15.14 10.98 12.48
N SER A 317 -15.53 10.43 13.65
CA SER A 317 -16.74 10.86 14.37
C SER A 317 -16.64 12.33 14.81
N ALA A 318 -15.51 12.71 15.42
CA ALA A 318 -15.28 14.08 15.83
C ALA A 318 -15.18 15.04 14.62
N GLY A 319 -14.57 14.60 13.53
CA GLY A 319 -14.47 15.34 12.28
C GLY A 319 -15.84 15.66 11.70
N GLY A 320 -16.71 14.65 11.53
CA GLY A 320 -18.07 14.84 11.03
C GLY A 320 -18.92 15.75 11.94
N LEU A 321 -18.81 15.58 13.27
CA LEU A 321 -19.50 16.45 14.22
C LEU A 321 -19.00 17.90 14.16
N LEU A 322 -17.69 18.12 14.11
CA LEU A 322 -17.12 19.47 14.00
C LEU A 322 -17.50 20.14 12.69
N VAL A 323 -17.51 19.40 11.58
CA VAL A 323 -17.97 19.91 10.29
C VAL A 323 -19.43 20.32 10.36
N GLU A 324 -20.30 19.51 10.96
CA GLU A 324 -21.71 19.88 11.18
C GLU A 324 -21.83 21.17 12.01
N LEU A 325 -21.13 21.28 13.13
CA LEU A 325 -21.17 22.48 13.97
C LEU A 325 -20.67 23.73 13.23
N LEU A 326 -19.59 23.61 12.45
CA LEU A 326 -19.05 24.72 11.65
C LEU A 326 -20.03 25.14 10.55
N PHE A 327 -20.62 24.18 9.83
CA PHE A 327 -21.55 24.46 8.74
C PHE A 327 -22.87 25.01 9.26
N GLN A 328 -23.33 24.56 10.44
CA GLN A 328 -24.49 25.13 11.13
C GLN A 328 -24.21 26.59 11.52
N ALA A 329 -23.02 26.89 12.06
CA ALA A 329 -22.64 28.25 12.46
C ALA A 329 -22.62 29.23 11.26
N VAL A 330 -22.24 28.75 10.08
CA VAL A 330 -22.22 29.54 8.84
C VAL A 330 -23.57 29.50 8.08
N GLY A 331 -24.49 28.62 8.48
CA GLY A 331 -25.82 28.48 7.85
C GLY A 331 -25.79 27.79 6.48
N VAL A 332 -24.79 26.95 6.21
CA VAL A 332 -24.56 26.28 4.92
C VAL A 332 -24.86 24.78 4.93
N VAL A 333 -25.52 24.28 5.97
CA VAL A 333 -25.98 22.88 6.01
C VAL A 333 -26.99 22.65 4.88
N PRO A 334 -26.85 21.59 4.07
CA PRO A 334 -27.80 21.31 2.99
C PRO A 334 -29.21 21.08 3.55
N THR A 335 -30.19 21.75 2.95
CA THR A 335 -31.62 21.64 3.30
C THR A 335 -32.41 20.75 2.34
N THR A 336 -31.85 20.48 1.16
CA THR A 336 -32.44 19.63 0.13
C THR A 336 -31.91 18.21 0.22
N ARG A 337 -32.81 17.23 0.14
CA ARG A 337 -32.47 15.79 0.07
C ARG A 337 -32.71 15.30 -1.37
N PRO A 338 -31.72 14.67 -2.02
CA PRO A 338 -31.85 14.23 -3.41
C PRO A 338 -32.94 13.16 -3.56
N THR A 339 -33.67 13.22 -4.68
CA THR A 339 -34.77 12.29 -4.99
C THR A 339 -34.30 11.09 -5.82
N GLN A 340 -33.20 11.21 -6.57
CA GLN A 340 -32.53 10.13 -7.33
C GLN A 340 -31.05 10.06 -6.94
N ILE A 341 -30.49 8.84 -6.85
CA ILE A 341 -29.22 8.58 -6.15
C ILE A 341 -28.06 8.20 -7.10
N ALA A 342 -28.30 7.74 -8.33
CA ALA A 342 -27.25 7.53 -9.34
C ALA A 342 -27.86 7.25 -10.72
N PRO A 343 -27.12 7.48 -11.84
CA PRO A 343 -27.53 7.01 -13.16
C PRO A 343 -27.44 5.47 -13.26
N GLU A 344 -28.50 4.84 -13.79
CA GLU A 344 -28.71 3.38 -13.79
C GLU A 344 -27.89 2.57 -14.81
N ARG A 345 -26.93 3.14 -15.55
CA ARG A 345 -26.42 2.46 -16.77
C ARG A 345 -24.94 2.68 -17.03
N PHE A 346 -24.29 1.59 -17.43
CA PHE A 346 -22.96 1.55 -18.03
C PHE A 346 -22.83 2.60 -19.14
N ALA A 347 -21.94 3.56 -18.96
CA ALA A 347 -21.53 4.51 -19.98
C ALA A 347 -20.03 4.35 -20.22
N LEU A 348 -19.60 4.51 -21.48
CA LEU A 348 -18.19 4.71 -21.79
C LEU A 348 -17.77 6.08 -21.26
N ASP A 349 -17.43 6.08 -19.98
CA ASP A 349 -17.02 7.24 -19.22
C ASP A 349 -15.49 7.35 -19.17
N TYR A 350 -15.00 8.40 -18.53
CA TYR A 350 -13.56 8.60 -18.36
C TYR A 350 -12.91 7.45 -17.56
N THR A 351 -13.65 6.85 -16.61
CA THR A 351 -13.22 5.70 -15.82
C THR A 351 -12.88 4.51 -16.70
N SER A 352 -13.73 4.21 -17.67
CA SER A 352 -13.49 3.13 -18.64
C SER A 352 -12.24 3.37 -19.49
N VAL A 353 -11.99 4.62 -19.91
CA VAL A 353 -10.77 4.99 -20.65
C VAL A 353 -9.52 4.84 -19.77
N LEU A 354 -9.57 5.34 -18.53
CA LEU A 354 -8.47 5.20 -17.56
C LEU A 354 -8.20 3.73 -17.25
N ASN A 355 -9.23 2.91 -17.06
CA ASN A 355 -9.07 1.47 -16.84
C ASN A 355 -8.30 0.80 -17.97
N VAL A 356 -8.61 1.09 -19.23
CA VAL A 356 -7.86 0.54 -20.37
C VAL A 356 -6.39 0.97 -20.35
N ILE A 357 -6.12 2.26 -20.12
CA ILE A 357 -4.75 2.79 -20.04
C ILE A 357 -3.97 2.10 -18.91
N PHE A 358 -4.57 1.99 -17.73
CA PHE A 358 -3.92 1.39 -16.57
C PHE A 358 -3.82 -0.14 -16.67
N LEU A 359 -4.72 -0.82 -17.38
CA LEU A 359 -4.57 -2.24 -17.71
C LEU A 359 -3.37 -2.48 -18.63
N ILE A 360 -3.12 -1.59 -19.60
CA ILE A 360 -1.91 -1.65 -20.43
C ILE A 360 -0.67 -1.42 -19.57
N ALA A 361 -0.70 -0.41 -18.69
CA ALA A 361 0.41 -0.16 -17.75
C ALA A 361 0.65 -1.37 -16.82
N PHE A 362 -0.42 -1.98 -16.31
CA PHE A 362 -0.37 -3.19 -15.48
C PHE A 362 0.21 -4.38 -16.25
N ALA A 363 -0.17 -4.57 -17.51
CA ALA A 363 0.43 -5.60 -18.37
C ALA A 363 1.94 -5.36 -18.56
N GLY A 364 2.36 -4.10 -18.70
CA GLY A 364 3.78 -3.71 -18.72
C GLY A 364 4.50 -4.06 -17.41
N LEU A 365 3.93 -3.70 -16.26
CA LEU A 365 4.47 -4.06 -14.94
C LEU A 365 4.54 -5.59 -14.77
N TYR A 366 3.50 -6.32 -15.15
CA TYR A 366 3.48 -7.78 -15.10
C TYR A 366 4.55 -8.41 -15.99
N TYR A 367 4.75 -7.87 -17.19
CA TYR A 367 5.84 -8.28 -18.08
C TYR A 367 7.22 -8.03 -17.45
N LEU A 368 7.45 -6.87 -16.85
CA LEU A 368 8.70 -6.55 -16.16
C LEU A 368 8.95 -7.46 -14.95
N HIS A 369 7.91 -7.76 -14.18
CA HIS A 369 7.99 -8.67 -13.03
C HIS A 369 8.29 -10.11 -13.48
N ARG A 370 7.59 -10.61 -14.49
CA ARG A 370 7.78 -11.99 -14.99
C ARG A 370 9.16 -12.20 -15.61
N ASN A 371 9.75 -11.16 -16.19
CA ASN A 371 11.08 -11.19 -16.79
C ASN A 371 12.17 -10.60 -15.87
N ARG A 372 11.94 -10.54 -14.55
CA ARG A 372 12.88 -9.90 -13.61
C ARG A 372 14.30 -10.44 -13.64
N ALA A 373 14.43 -11.77 -13.74
CA ALA A 373 15.74 -12.43 -13.87
C ALA A 373 16.51 -11.98 -15.13
N ARG A 374 15.81 -11.70 -16.23
CA ARG A 374 16.40 -11.21 -17.48
C ARG A 374 16.86 -9.75 -17.36
N PHE A 375 16.16 -8.94 -16.59
CA PHE A 375 16.45 -7.52 -16.43
C PHE A 375 17.37 -7.21 -15.24
N GLY A 376 17.85 -8.22 -14.52
CA GLY A 376 18.70 -8.05 -13.34
C GLY A 376 17.95 -7.56 -12.10
N GLY A 377 16.61 -7.67 -12.08
CA GLY A 377 15.76 -7.33 -10.94
C GLY A 377 15.38 -8.56 -10.11
N GLY A 378 14.92 -8.34 -8.88
CA GLY A 378 14.45 -9.38 -7.97
C GLY A 378 15.53 -10.14 -7.21
N THR A 379 16.78 -9.66 -7.21
CA THR A 379 17.85 -10.22 -6.40
C THR A 379 17.67 -9.77 -4.94
N GLY A 380 17.56 -10.73 -4.02
CA GLY A 380 17.52 -10.45 -2.58
C GLY A 380 16.17 -10.56 -1.89
N TYR A 381 15.03 -10.68 -2.59
CA TYR A 381 13.69 -10.77 -1.96
C TYR A 381 12.86 -11.97 -2.45
N ALA A 382 12.10 -12.58 -1.54
CA ALA A 382 11.16 -13.68 -1.76
C ALA A 382 9.77 -13.35 -1.22
N ILE A 383 8.76 -14.11 -1.65
CA ILE A 383 7.38 -13.98 -1.18
C ILE A 383 7.06 -15.14 -0.24
N ASP A 384 6.59 -14.81 0.97
CA ASP A 384 6.07 -15.79 1.93
C ASP A 384 4.84 -16.50 1.33
N PRO A 385 4.87 -17.84 1.13
CA PRO A 385 3.81 -18.56 0.41
C PRO A 385 2.51 -18.67 1.23
N VAL A 386 2.57 -18.44 2.54
CA VAL A 386 1.41 -18.55 3.44
C VAL A 386 0.64 -17.24 3.48
N CYS A 387 1.33 -16.12 3.63
CA CYS A 387 0.68 -14.82 3.81
C CYS A 387 0.87 -13.83 2.65
N GLY A 388 1.78 -14.11 1.71
CA GLY A 388 2.10 -13.23 0.59
C GLY A 388 2.98 -12.03 0.96
N MET A 389 3.49 -11.96 2.18
CA MET A 389 4.39 -10.89 2.60
C MET A 389 5.75 -11.07 1.94
N GLN A 390 6.30 -9.98 1.40
CA GLN A 390 7.67 -9.99 0.90
C GLN A 390 8.65 -10.04 2.08
N VAL A 391 9.70 -10.82 1.89
CA VAL A 391 10.76 -11.08 2.86
C VAL A 391 12.09 -11.00 2.14
N GLU A 392 13.08 -10.35 2.73
CA GLU A 392 14.42 -10.35 2.18
C GLU A 392 15.08 -11.71 2.43
N THR A 393 15.56 -12.35 1.36
CA THR A 393 16.10 -13.71 1.40
C THR A 393 17.35 -13.86 2.28
N SER A 394 18.16 -12.81 2.39
CA SER A 394 19.36 -12.79 3.24
C SER A 394 19.03 -12.72 4.74
N SER A 395 17.85 -12.23 5.09
CA SER A 395 17.48 -11.86 6.47
C SER A 395 16.10 -12.40 6.89
N ALA A 396 15.57 -13.36 6.15
CA ALA A 396 14.25 -13.94 6.38
C ALA A 396 14.11 -14.56 7.80
N PRO A 397 13.04 -14.25 8.55
CA PRO A 397 12.75 -14.79 9.88
C PRO A 397 12.85 -16.30 9.99
N ALA A 398 12.29 -16.99 9.01
CA ALA A 398 12.33 -18.43 8.94
C ALA A 398 12.44 -18.88 7.48
N ARG A 399 12.99 -20.08 7.29
CA ARG A 399 13.19 -20.70 5.97
C ARG A 399 12.93 -22.19 6.06
N ALA A 400 12.38 -22.77 4.99
CA ALA A 400 12.19 -24.21 4.86
C ALA A 400 12.58 -24.64 3.44
N VAL A 401 12.98 -25.89 3.28
CA VAL A 401 13.15 -26.49 1.96
C VAL A 401 12.07 -27.54 1.79
N HIS A 402 11.34 -27.46 0.69
CA HIS A 402 10.34 -28.46 0.30
C HIS A 402 10.51 -28.74 -1.20
N ASP A 403 10.60 -30.01 -1.58
CA ASP A 403 10.89 -30.46 -2.95
C ASP A 403 12.09 -29.74 -3.61
N GLY A 404 13.17 -29.58 -2.84
CA GLY A 404 14.40 -28.92 -3.31
C GLY A 404 14.27 -27.41 -3.52
N THR A 405 13.11 -26.82 -3.26
CA THR A 405 12.86 -25.37 -3.36
C THR A 405 12.96 -24.72 -1.98
N ALA A 406 13.74 -23.66 -1.86
CA ALA A 406 13.83 -22.86 -0.64
C ALA A 406 12.62 -21.89 -0.55
N TYR A 407 11.92 -21.95 0.58
CA TYR A 407 10.84 -21.06 0.96
C TYR A 407 11.26 -20.17 2.13
N TYR A 408 10.84 -18.91 2.09
CA TYR A 408 11.17 -17.88 3.08
C TYR A 408 9.88 -17.37 3.73
N PHE A 409 9.88 -17.11 5.03
CA PHE A 409 8.67 -16.77 5.80
C PHE A 409 8.85 -15.49 6.61
N CYS A 410 7.79 -14.69 6.71
CA CYS A 410 7.79 -13.41 7.42
C CYS A 410 7.68 -13.57 8.95
N SER A 411 7.42 -14.79 9.42
CA SER A 411 7.33 -15.13 10.84
C SER A 411 7.35 -16.64 11.03
N ASP A 412 7.68 -17.09 12.24
CA ASP A 412 7.58 -18.50 12.65
C ASP A 412 6.16 -19.03 12.47
N GLY A 413 5.13 -18.21 12.72
CA GLY A 413 3.75 -18.61 12.50
C GLY A 413 3.38 -18.89 11.04
N CYS A 414 4.05 -18.26 10.07
CA CYS A 414 3.92 -18.64 8.66
C CYS A 414 4.68 -19.93 8.35
N HIS A 415 5.91 -20.05 8.85
CA HIS A 415 6.72 -21.27 8.72
C HIS A 415 5.99 -22.51 9.27
N ASP A 416 5.40 -22.42 10.47
CA ASP A 416 4.67 -23.52 11.10
C ASP A 416 3.42 -23.92 10.31
N ARG A 417 2.68 -22.93 9.77
CA ARG A 417 1.52 -23.21 8.91
C ARG A 417 1.93 -23.90 7.61
N PHE A 418 3.05 -23.48 7.03
CA PHE A 418 3.62 -24.12 5.86
C PHE A 418 4.02 -25.57 6.17
N GLY A 419 4.75 -25.81 7.26
CA GLY A 419 5.19 -27.14 7.67
C GLY A 419 4.05 -28.12 7.94
N ARG A 420 2.87 -27.64 8.37
CA ARG A 420 1.69 -28.48 8.59
C ARG A 420 0.96 -28.88 7.31
N GLN A 421 0.99 -28.05 6.26
CA GLN A 421 0.28 -28.28 5.00
C GLN A 421 1.10 -27.77 3.80
N PRO A 422 2.30 -28.30 3.54
CA PRO A 422 3.20 -27.72 2.54
C PRO A 422 2.59 -27.79 1.14
N GLU A 423 1.90 -28.87 0.77
CA GLU A 423 1.23 -29.01 -0.54
C GLU A 423 0.15 -27.95 -0.81
N ARG A 424 -0.44 -27.35 0.24
CA ARG A 424 -1.41 -26.26 0.08
C ARG A 424 -0.76 -24.95 -0.37
N TYR A 425 0.52 -24.78 -0.06
CA TYR A 425 1.25 -23.51 -0.20
C TYR A 425 2.40 -23.60 -1.19
N ALA A 426 2.95 -24.80 -1.41
CA ALA A 426 3.97 -25.10 -2.40
C ALA A 426 3.36 -25.03 -3.79
N GLY A 427 3.43 -23.86 -4.41
CA GLY A 427 3.18 -23.65 -5.83
C GLY A 427 4.47 -23.31 -6.57
N PRO A 428 4.47 -23.30 -7.92
CA PRO A 428 5.61 -22.86 -8.70
C PRO A 428 5.86 -21.38 -8.39
N GLN A 429 6.89 -21.06 -7.62
CA GLN A 429 7.36 -19.68 -7.56
C GLN A 429 8.05 -19.40 -8.90
N SER A 430 7.42 -18.58 -9.74
CA SER A 430 8.12 -17.94 -10.85
C SER A 430 9.18 -16.99 -10.28
N GLY A 431 10.41 -17.49 -10.17
CA GLY A 431 11.63 -16.69 -9.98
C GLY A 431 12.40 -16.89 -8.68
N GLY A 432 12.39 -18.08 -8.07
CA GLY A 432 13.59 -18.53 -7.36
C GLY A 432 14.62 -18.98 -8.40
N PRO A 433 15.94 -18.77 -8.21
CA PRO A 433 16.92 -19.37 -9.11
C PRO A 433 16.73 -20.89 -9.09
N GLU A 434 16.30 -21.45 -10.22
CA GLU A 434 16.20 -22.89 -10.41
C GLU A 434 17.61 -23.49 -10.29
N GLY A 435 17.74 -24.45 -9.37
CA GLY A 435 18.91 -25.33 -9.27
C GLY A 435 20.05 -24.81 -8.40
N MET A 436 19.90 -24.95 -7.07
CA MET A 436 21.06 -25.09 -6.19
C MET A 436 21.09 -26.53 -5.66
N PRO A 437 21.99 -27.40 -6.17
CA PRO A 437 22.30 -28.64 -5.46
C PRO A 437 22.92 -28.31 -4.10
N ALA A 438 22.68 -29.21 -3.15
CA ALA A 438 23.14 -29.12 -1.77
C ALA A 438 24.63 -28.72 -1.67
N ALA A 439 24.90 -27.83 -0.72
CA ALA A 439 26.16 -27.15 -0.44
C ALA A 439 27.46 -27.96 -0.68
N VAL A 440 28.36 -27.38 -1.48
CA VAL A 440 29.83 -27.44 -1.27
C VAL A 440 30.38 -26.04 -1.59
N GLY A 441 31.26 -25.53 -0.73
CA GLY A 441 31.68 -24.13 -0.68
C GLY A 441 32.22 -23.52 -1.98
N GLY A 442 31.83 -22.26 -2.21
CA GLY A 442 32.31 -21.42 -3.30
C GLY A 442 31.31 -20.30 -3.57
N ALA A 443 31.38 -19.20 -2.82
CA ALA A 443 30.59 -18.01 -3.13
C ALA A 443 31.02 -17.47 -4.51
N THR A 444 30.14 -17.53 -5.51
CA THR A 444 30.37 -16.87 -6.80
C THR A 444 30.31 -15.36 -6.58
N ALA A 445 31.47 -14.72 -6.54
CA ALA A 445 31.56 -13.28 -6.44
C ALA A 445 30.94 -12.63 -7.70
N VAL A 446 30.11 -11.60 -7.49
CA VAL A 446 29.43 -10.84 -8.54
C VAL A 446 29.97 -9.42 -8.52
N ALA A 447 30.32 -8.88 -9.69
CA ALA A 447 30.79 -7.51 -9.88
C ALA A 447 29.81 -6.74 -10.77
N LEU A 448 29.77 -5.42 -10.66
CA LEU A 448 28.95 -4.59 -11.54
C LEU A 448 29.77 -4.15 -12.75
N ASP A 449 29.19 -4.26 -13.94
CA ASP A 449 29.74 -3.64 -15.15
C ASP A 449 29.72 -2.12 -14.96
N PRO A 450 30.89 -1.44 -14.99
CA PRO A 450 30.97 -0.01 -14.69
C PRO A 450 30.27 0.84 -15.75
N VAL A 451 30.11 0.35 -16.98
CA VAL A 451 29.53 1.10 -18.10
C VAL A 451 28.00 1.08 -18.06
N CYS A 452 27.41 -0.08 -17.81
CA CYS A 452 25.94 -0.23 -17.90
C CYS A 452 25.26 -0.57 -16.56
N GLY A 453 26.04 -0.88 -15.52
CA GLY A 453 25.53 -1.28 -14.21
C GLY A 453 24.95 -2.69 -14.15
N MET A 454 25.13 -3.50 -15.19
CA MET A 454 24.67 -4.89 -15.22
C MET A 454 25.48 -5.74 -14.23
N SER A 455 24.83 -6.57 -13.42
CA SER A 455 25.52 -7.52 -12.54
C SER A 455 26.16 -8.64 -13.37
N VAL A 456 27.46 -8.83 -13.19
CA VAL A 456 28.29 -9.80 -13.90
C VAL A 456 28.82 -10.82 -12.88
N ASN A 457 28.58 -12.10 -13.13
CA ASN A 457 29.27 -13.15 -12.39
C ASN A 457 30.76 -13.09 -12.76
N ILE A 458 31.64 -12.90 -11.76
CA ILE A 458 33.09 -12.75 -12.00
C ILE A 458 33.67 -13.96 -12.75
N ALA A 459 33.21 -15.18 -12.45
CA ALA A 459 33.67 -16.40 -13.10
C ALA A 459 33.15 -16.54 -14.55
N GLY A 460 32.09 -15.80 -14.92
CA GLY A 460 31.46 -15.84 -16.23
C GLY A 460 31.48 -14.51 -16.97
N ALA A 461 32.35 -13.57 -16.59
CA ALA A 461 32.40 -12.25 -17.18
C ALA A 461 32.76 -12.32 -18.67
N ALA A 462 32.02 -11.60 -19.51
CA ALA A 462 32.28 -11.55 -20.96
C ALA A 462 33.65 -10.92 -21.26
N ALA A 463 34.11 -10.02 -20.38
CA ALA A 463 35.47 -9.51 -20.39
C ALA A 463 35.90 -9.05 -18.99
N ARG A 464 37.23 -8.97 -18.79
CA ARG A 464 37.88 -8.40 -17.60
C ARG A 464 38.91 -7.34 -18.04
N ARG A 465 39.06 -6.26 -17.28
CA ARG A 465 40.11 -5.25 -17.44
C ARG A 465 40.74 -4.93 -16.08
N ILE A 466 42.01 -4.58 -16.09
CA ILE A 466 42.72 -4.09 -14.92
C ILE A 466 43.10 -2.63 -15.19
N ARG A 467 42.70 -1.71 -14.31
CA ARG A 467 43.06 -0.29 -14.38
C ARG A 467 43.34 0.21 -12.97
N ASP A 468 44.46 0.89 -12.78
CA ASP A 468 44.93 1.40 -11.48
C ASP A 468 44.97 0.33 -10.36
N GLY A 469 45.25 -0.92 -10.74
CA GLY A 469 45.31 -2.05 -9.80
C GLY A 469 43.96 -2.66 -9.42
N HIS A 470 42.86 -2.20 -10.00
CA HIS A 470 41.51 -2.72 -9.75
C HIS A 470 40.98 -3.55 -10.93
N ASP A 471 40.28 -4.64 -10.60
CA ASP A 471 39.60 -5.50 -11.56
C ASP A 471 38.20 -4.98 -11.91
N PHE A 472 37.96 -4.83 -13.21
CA PHE A 472 36.65 -4.49 -13.78
C PHE A 472 36.13 -5.64 -14.63
N TYR A 473 34.85 -5.97 -14.47
CA TYR A 473 34.19 -7.10 -15.15
C TYR A 473 33.03 -6.60 -15.98
N PHE A 474 32.88 -7.11 -17.20
CA PHE A 474 31.94 -6.57 -18.17
C PHE A 474 30.91 -7.60 -18.62
N CYS A 475 29.68 -7.15 -18.84
CA CYS A 475 28.57 -7.98 -19.28
C CYS A 475 28.63 -8.28 -20.79
N SER A 476 29.40 -7.49 -21.55
CA SER A 476 29.60 -7.68 -22.99
C SER A 476 30.94 -7.10 -23.45
N ALA A 477 31.40 -7.56 -24.63
CA ALA A 477 32.58 -6.99 -25.28
C ALA A 477 32.40 -5.49 -25.61
N ALA A 478 31.18 -5.07 -25.95
CA ALA A 478 30.87 -3.67 -26.24
C ALA A 478 31.06 -2.76 -25.01
N CYS A 479 30.67 -3.22 -23.82
CA CYS A 479 30.90 -2.49 -22.56
C CYS A 479 32.40 -2.38 -22.24
N ALA A 480 33.17 -3.45 -22.46
CA ALA A 480 34.62 -3.41 -22.28
C ALA A 480 35.30 -2.44 -23.25
N GLU A 481 34.91 -2.45 -24.53
CA GLU A 481 35.42 -1.50 -25.52
C GLU A 481 35.06 -0.05 -25.20
N HIS A 482 33.86 0.20 -24.67
CA HIS A 482 33.47 1.54 -24.24
C HIS A 482 34.36 2.03 -23.09
N PHE A 483 34.63 1.17 -22.11
CA PHE A 483 35.53 1.43 -21.00
C PHE A 483 36.98 1.66 -21.43
N ASP A 484 37.44 1.00 -22.50
CA ASP A 484 38.77 1.18 -23.07
C ASP A 484 38.93 2.53 -23.82
N ARG A 485 37.83 3.12 -24.32
CA ARG A 485 37.83 4.40 -25.05
C ARG A 485 37.78 5.62 -24.14
N GLU A 486 37.47 5.47 -22.86
CA GLU A 486 37.46 6.58 -21.91
C GLU A 486 38.85 6.88 -21.33
N PRO A 487 39.28 8.16 -21.31
CA PRO A 487 40.55 8.54 -20.71
C PRO A 487 40.56 8.33 -19.18
N ALA A 488 41.73 8.02 -18.63
CA ALA A 488 41.96 7.87 -17.20
C ALA A 488 41.54 9.15 -16.45
N GLY A 489 40.36 9.12 -15.83
CA GLY A 489 39.68 10.30 -15.25
C GLY A 489 38.16 10.35 -15.49
N GLY A 490 37.59 9.42 -16.25
CA GLY A 490 36.13 9.24 -16.42
C GLY A 490 35.40 8.86 -15.12
N THR A 491 34.10 9.18 -15.06
CA THR A 491 33.23 9.30 -13.85
C THR A 491 32.90 8.02 -13.07
N TYR A 492 33.58 6.90 -13.30
CA TYR A 492 33.29 5.63 -12.62
C TYR A 492 34.16 5.50 -11.36
N GLY A 493 33.63 6.08 -10.29
CA GLY A 493 34.32 6.26 -9.00
C GLY A 493 34.83 4.96 -8.37
N HIS A 494 35.98 5.11 -7.73
CA HIS A 494 36.69 4.17 -6.87
C HIS A 494 35.78 3.32 -5.96
N ILE A 495 35.86 2.00 -6.12
CA ILE A 495 35.41 1.04 -5.11
C ILE A 495 36.67 0.67 -4.30
N ALA A 496 36.91 1.43 -3.23
CA ALA A 496 37.97 1.10 -2.28
C ALA A 496 37.57 -0.11 -1.43
N SER A 497 38.59 -0.95 -1.20
CA SER A 497 38.66 -2.25 -0.53
C SER A 497 37.93 -2.39 0.80
#